data_AF-A0A0L8AQR0-F1
#
_entry.id   AF-A0A0L8AQR0-F1
#
_cell.length_a   1.000
_cell.length_b   1.000
_cell.length_c   1.000
_cell.angle_alpha   90.00
_cell.angle_beta   90.00
_cell.angle_gamma   90.00
#
_symmetry.space_group_name_H-M   'P 1'
#
loop_
_entity.id
_entity.type
_entity.pdbx_description
1 polymer ?
#
loop_
_entity_poly.entity_id
_entity_poly.type
_entity_poly.pdbx_seq_one_letter_code
_entity_poly.pdbx_strand_id
1 'polypeptide(L)'
;MKNRFTFLLFALLLSIPVVGQEIPSKMLDYAKRFNDKSKHIEVTYRGKFIKSIYGDRTIESYLIGAVFQKENGDLLSLTFPAENGAMMKPLIALKETVEIKVSGDQEFLEKAPYKTTSTRKAEKELSKKISGIGSLLEVRTKKEVFLIERKSIEANKRGLRNSQTFETVIAAKVLSSTKIKGREYLLFLENGDSLLAKKSISNNDDHIESNFVSYVRPVKNYIAGSVVKTKNTLEMAHGMIIGTKYGSSIMPSFGQISMFLDHKTGIANELIPNEFGLISYLKTQSDSEKVTYRFSENDAKAIDSFIQKHKNEELTLFYRNRTNNGYFRSEHYNFLYALCTNKDTLRLYGFAQAKENYETESEEVSGVVTGIDLERVNKDDVLRGVVLDDKSYIKISTRIASSISNLIKEGKTIKIEGWKRKGFEGEINKLGYSIFIPSKITVDGTTFKDQVNLTRSL
;
A
#
# COMPACT_ATOMS: atom_id res chain seq x y z
N MET A 1 35.86 -29.44 33.02
CA MET A 1 36.49 -28.62 31.94
C MET A 1 35.73 -28.57 30.61
N LYS A 2 34.71 -29.41 30.34
CA LYS A 2 33.98 -29.41 29.05
C LYS A 2 32.85 -28.37 28.90
N ASN A 3 32.43 -27.69 29.97
CA ASN A 3 31.32 -26.72 29.93
C ASN A 3 31.74 -25.23 29.89
N ARG A 4 33.04 -24.92 30.00
CA ARG A 4 33.52 -23.52 29.91
C ARG A 4 33.80 -23.08 28.47
N PHE A 5 34.06 -24.02 27.56
CA PHE A 5 34.36 -23.73 26.16
C PHE A 5 33.08 -23.36 25.36
N THR A 6 31.95 -23.99 25.67
CA THR A 6 30.67 -23.73 25.02
C THR A 6 30.09 -22.36 25.40
N PHE A 7 30.32 -21.90 26.64
CA PHE A 7 29.86 -20.61 27.11
C PHE A 7 30.69 -19.44 26.54
N LEU A 8 32.00 -19.64 26.36
CA LEU A 8 32.86 -18.65 25.70
C LEU A 8 32.55 -18.51 24.20
N LEU A 9 32.20 -19.60 23.52
CA LEU A 9 31.81 -19.57 22.10
C LEU A 9 30.47 -18.85 21.89
N PHE A 10 29.51 -19.03 22.82
CA PHE A 10 28.23 -18.33 22.80
C PHE A 10 28.36 -16.84 23.13
N ALA A 11 29.26 -16.49 24.07
CA ALA A 11 29.56 -15.09 24.40
C ALA A 11 30.29 -14.37 23.26
N LEU A 12 31.19 -15.05 22.52
CA LEU A 12 31.87 -14.48 21.35
C LEU A 12 30.93 -14.23 20.16
N LEU A 13 29.92 -15.09 19.99
CA LEU A 13 28.88 -14.93 18.95
C LEU A 13 27.88 -13.81 19.28
N LEU A 14 27.69 -13.49 20.57
CA LEU A 14 26.84 -12.39 21.04
C LEU A 14 27.58 -11.04 21.09
N SER A 15 28.91 -11.04 21.01
CA SER A 15 29.76 -9.84 21.01
C SER A 15 30.21 -9.39 19.62
N ILE A 16 29.72 -9.99 18.54
CA ILE A 16 29.84 -9.36 17.22
C ILE A 16 28.84 -8.21 17.23
N PRO A 17 29.29 -6.93 17.28
CA PRO A 17 28.37 -5.83 17.11
C PRO A 17 27.60 -6.09 15.82
N VAL A 18 26.31 -5.81 15.80
CA VAL A 18 25.54 -5.68 14.56
C VAL A 18 26.18 -4.51 13.82
N VAL A 19 27.28 -4.79 13.12
CA VAL A 19 27.92 -3.88 12.20
C VAL A 19 26.84 -3.65 11.17
N GLY A 20 26.24 -2.46 11.20
CA GLY A 20 25.52 -1.95 10.04
C GLY A 20 26.45 -2.16 8.87
N GLN A 21 26.11 -3.11 7.99
CA GLN A 21 26.98 -3.50 6.90
C GLN A 21 27.38 -2.22 6.16
N GLU A 22 28.65 -1.84 6.25
CA GLU A 22 29.18 -0.78 5.39
C GLU A 22 28.98 -1.24 3.96
N ILE A 23 28.03 -0.63 3.27
CA ILE A 23 27.86 -0.84 1.84
C ILE A 23 29.17 -0.35 1.21
N PRO A 24 29.94 -1.22 0.51
CA PRO A 24 31.20 -0.80 -0.08
C PRO A 24 31.00 0.47 -0.92
N SER A 25 31.89 1.44 -0.82
CA SER A 25 31.79 2.74 -1.53
C SER A 25 31.47 2.57 -3.02
N LYS A 26 32.09 1.56 -3.65
CA LYS A 26 31.83 1.17 -5.04
C LYS A 26 30.38 0.71 -5.32
N MET A 27 29.71 0.06 -4.38
CA MET A 27 28.28 -0.28 -4.47
C MET A 27 27.39 0.96 -4.30
N LEU A 28 27.79 1.89 -3.43
CA LEU A 28 27.09 3.15 -3.23
C LEU A 28 27.15 4.01 -4.51
N ASP A 29 28.32 4.08 -5.15
CA ASP A 29 28.52 4.84 -6.38
C ASP A 29 27.87 4.17 -7.59
N TYR A 30 27.88 2.84 -7.66
CA TYR A 30 27.06 2.09 -8.60
C TYR A 30 25.57 2.42 -8.44
N ALA A 31 25.04 2.36 -7.21
CA ALA A 31 23.64 2.68 -6.95
C ALA A 31 23.31 4.15 -7.28
N LYS A 32 24.23 5.09 -7.05
CA LYS A 32 24.06 6.50 -7.46
C LYS A 32 23.98 6.62 -8.98
N ARG A 33 24.94 6.05 -9.73
CA ARG A 33 24.97 6.09 -11.22
C ARG A 33 23.78 5.37 -11.85
N PHE A 34 23.38 4.24 -11.28
CA PHE A 34 22.20 3.50 -11.73
C PHE A 34 20.90 4.28 -11.53
N ASN A 35 20.81 5.08 -10.46
CA ASN A 35 19.63 5.90 -10.18
C ASN A 35 19.65 7.28 -10.85
N ASP A 36 20.84 7.80 -11.20
CA ASP A 36 21.00 9.07 -11.90
C ASP A 36 20.73 8.92 -13.41
N LYS A 37 19.44 8.90 -13.75
CA LYS A 37 18.95 8.74 -15.13
C LYS A 37 19.39 9.88 -16.06
N SER A 38 19.86 11.02 -15.53
CA SER A 38 20.29 12.16 -16.37
C SER A 38 21.54 11.86 -17.20
N LYS A 39 22.31 10.83 -16.80
CA LYS A 39 23.55 10.40 -17.46
C LYS A 39 23.37 9.11 -18.27
N HIS A 40 22.16 8.59 -18.38
CA HIS A 40 21.91 7.35 -19.11
C HIS A 40 21.83 7.63 -20.61
N ILE A 41 22.52 6.81 -21.41
CA ILE A 41 22.38 6.80 -22.86
C ILE A 41 21.23 5.88 -23.26
N GLU A 42 20.73 6.07 -24.47
CA GLU A 42 19.76 5.18 -25.10
C GLU A 42 20.41 4.43 -26.26
N VAL A 43 20.31 3.10 -26.24
CA VAL A 43 20.91 2.24 -27.25
C VAL A 43 19.87 1.23 -27.73
N THR A 44 19.87 0.98 -29.03
CA THR A 44 19.03 -0.03 -29.65
C THR A 44 19.81 -1.33 -29.82
N TYR A 45 19.21 -2.46 -29.43
CA TYR A 45 19.76 -3.78 -29.67
C TYR A 45 18.77 -4.65 -30.42
N ARG A 46 19.29 -5.56 -31.24
CA ARG A 46 18.50 -6.61 -31.89
C ARG A 46 18.88 -7.96 -31.32
N GLY A 47 17.90 -8.85 -31.16
CA GLY A 47 18.12 -10.10 -30.43
C GLY A 47 16.83 -10.77 -29.93
N LYS A 48 16.95 -11.62 -28.91
CA LYS A 48 15.84 -12.43 -28.39
C LYS A 48 15.77 -12.37 -26.87
N PHE A 49 14.56 -12.36 -26.33
CA PHE A 49 14.35 -12.65 -24.91
C PHE A 49 14.54 -14.15 -24.67
N ILE A 50 15.43 -14.50 -23.74
CA ILE A 50 15.76 -15.91 -23.46
C ILE A 50 15.38 -16.33 -22.04
N LYS A 51 15.10 -15.37 -21.15
CA LYS A 51 14.76 -15.67 -19.77
C LYS A 51 13.99 -14.54 -19.11
N SER A 52 12.96 -14.86 -18.35
CA SER A 52 12.32 -13.93 -17.42
C SER A 52 13.09 -13.86 -16.10
N ILE A 53 13.33 -12.65 -15.57
CA ILE A 53 13.91 -12.42 -14.25
C ILE A 53 12.79 -12.03 -13.29
N TYR A 54 12.69 -12.77 -12.19
CA TYR A 54 11.74 -12.48 -11.14
C TYR A 54 12.47 -12.13 -9.84
N GLY A 55 11.89 -11.23 -9.04
CA GLY A 55 12.51 -10.77 -7.79
C GLY A 55 12.67 -11.86 -6.72
N ASP A 56 13.65 -11.72 -5.83
CA ASP A 56 14.10 -12.78 -4.91
C ASP A 56 13.16 -13.13 -3.74
N ARG A 57 11.88 -12.73 -3.80
CA ARG A 57 10.90 -13.24 -2.83
C ARG A 57 10.52 -14.64 -3.25
N THR A 58 10.85 -15.63 -2.42
CA THR A 58 10.88 -17.06 -2.76
C THR A 58 9.56 -17.68 -3.25
N ILE A 59 8.45 -16.96 -3.17
CA ILE A 59 7.09 -17.47 -3.41
C ILE A 59 6.24 -16.44 -4.18
N GLU A 60 6.59 -15.15 -4.08
CA GLU A 60 5.92 -14.03 -4.77
C GLU A 60 6.95 -13.21 -5.56
N SER A 61 7.49 -13.81 -6.60
CA SER A 61 8.51 -13.14 -7.41
C SER A 61 7.82 -12.35 -8.53
N TYR A 62 7.79 -11.02 -8.40
CA TYR A 62 7.37 -10.11 -9.47
C TYR A 62 8.28 -10.27 -10.68
N LEU A 63 7.72 -10.22 -11.90
CA LEU A 63 8.53 -10.03 -13.09
C LEU A 63 9.14 -8.62 -13.06
N ILE A 64 10.43 -8.55 -12.78
CA ILE A 64 11.18 -7.30 -12.62
C ILE A 64 12.19 -7.07 -13.76
N GLY A 65 12.29 -8.04 -14.66
CA GLY A 65 13.25 -7.99 -15.74
C GLY A 65 13.21 -9.19 -16.67
N ALA A 66 14.14 -9.17 -17.61
CA ALA A 66 14.40 -10.28 -18.53
C ALA A 66 15.89 -10.33 -18.90
N VAL A 67 16.37 -11.49 -19.34
CA VAL A 67 17.66 -11.63 -20.01
C VAL A 67 17.40 -11.62 -21.51
N PHE A 68 18.09 -10.70 -22.19
CA PHE A 68 18.07 -10.55 -23.62
C PHE A 68 19.41 -10.98 -24.21
N GLN A 69 19.36 -11.84 -25.22
CA GLN A 69 20.52 -12.22 -26.00
C GLN A 69 20.59 -11.32 -27.24
N LYS A 70 21.64 -10.49 -27.31
CA LYS A 70 21.95 -9.68 -28.49
C LYS A 70 22.33 -10.59 -29.68
N GLU A 71 22.23 -10.08 -30.90
CA GLU A 71 22.64 -10.82 -32.12
C GLU A 71 24.10 -11.30 -32.08
N ASN A 72 24.99 -10.55 -31.43
CA ASN A 72 26.39 -10.93 -31.22
C ASN A 72 26.59 -12.05 -30.16
N GLY A 73 25.50 -12.53 -29.54
CA GLY A 73 25.50 -13.60 -28.55
C GLY A 73 25.61 -13.14 -27.09
N ASP A 74 25.93 -11.87 -26.84
CA ASP A 74 26.07 -11.30 -25.50
C ASP A 74 24.73 -11.21 -24.77
N LEU A 75 24.78 -11.39 -23.44
CA LEU A 75 23.60 -11.36 -22.59
C LEU A 75 23.48 -10.06 -21.81
N LEU A 76 22.34 -9.40 -21.98
CA LEU A 76 21.96 -8.17 -21.30
C LEU A 76 20.85 -8.46 -20.29
N SER A 77 21.05 -8.08 -19.03
CA SER A 77 19.97 -8.10 -18.03
C SER A 77 19.19 -6.80 -18.12
N LEU A 78 17.93 -6.90 -18.51
CA LEU A 78 17.03 -5.78 -18.67
C LEU A 78 16.12 -5.67 -17.45
N THR A 79 16.05 -4.49 -16.85
CA THR A 79 15.12 -4.16 -15.79
C THR A 79 13.95 -3.35 -16.33
N PHE A 80 12.77 -3.55 -15.77
CA PHE A 80 11.61 -2.70 -15.98
C PHE A 80 10.80 -2.62 -14.68
N PRO A 81 9.97 -1.57 -14.50
CA PRO A 81 9.13 -1.45 -13.31
C PRO A 81 8.21 -2.67 -13.16
N ALA A 82 8.06 -3.17 -11.93
CA ALA A 82 7.28 -4.38 -11.66
C ALA A 82 5.81 -4.23 -12.05
N GLU A 83 5.28 -3.00 -12.00
CA GLU A 83 3.94 -2.64 -12.44
C GLU A 83 3.67 -2.93 -13.93
N ASN A 84 4.72 -3.01 -14.76
CA ASN A 84 4.63 -3.30 -16.19
C ASN A 84 4.78 -4.81 -16.48
N GLY A 85 5.01 -5.64 -15.46
CA GLY A 85 5.36 -7.04 -15.64
C GLY A 85 4.32 -7.88 -16.41
N ALA A 86 3.03 -7.58 -16.26
CA ALA A 86 1.96 -8.28 -17.00
C ALA A 86 2.01 -7.99 -18.51
N MET A 87 2.17 -6.72 -18.88
CA MET A 87 2.32 -6.32 -20.28
C MET A 87 3.59 -6.93 -20.90
N MET A 88 4.62 -7.18 -20.09
CA MET A 88 5.88 -7.75 -20.54
C MET A 88 5.84 -9.27 -20.79
N LYS A 89 4.93 -10.02 -20.15
CA LYS A 89 4.92 -11.50 -20.20
C LYS A 89 4.70 -12.05 -21.62
N PRO A 90 3.71 -11.59 -22.42
CA PRO A 90 3.58 -12.01 -23.81
C PRO A 90 4.84 -11.70 -24.63
N LEU A 91 5.51 -10.58 -24.33
CA LEU A 91 6.69 -10.09 -25.06
C LEU A 91 7.94 -10.91 -24.79
N ILE A 92 8.13 -11.34 -23.54
CA ILE A 92 9.29 -12.15 -23.15
C ILE A 92 9.11 -13.62 -23.57
N ALA A 93 7.87 -14.05 -23.82
CA ALA A 93 7.58 -15.36 -24.40
C ALA A 93 7.81 -15.41 -25.92
N LEU A 94 8.07 -14.27 -26.57
CA LEU A 94 8.40 -14.20 -27.99
C LEU A 94 9.70 -14.97 -28.26
N LYS A 95 9.60 -16.05 -29.05
CA LYS A 95 10.76 -16.82 -29.55
C LYS A 95 11.37 -16.22 -30.82
N GLU A 96 10.90 -15.04 -31.22
CA GLU A 96 11.36 -14.32 -32.40
C GLU A 96 12.45 -13.30 -32.09
N THR A 97 13.16 -12.88 -33.13
CA THR A 97 14.12 -11.76 -33.06
C THR A 97 13.35 -10.45 -33.04
N VAL A 98 13.56 -9.64 -32.01
CA VAL A 98 12.96 -8.33 -31.81
C VAL A 98 14.02 -7.25 -31.74
N GLU A 99 13.62 -6.01 -31.96
CA GLU A 99 14.45 -4.84 -31.68
C GLU A 99 14.01 -4.24 -30.33
N ILE A 100 14.95 -3.87 -29.48
CA ILE A 100 14.68 -3.26 -28.19
C ILE A 100 15.43 -1.94 -28.05
N LYS A 101 14.80 -0.96 -27.41
CA LYS A 101 15.46 0.27 -26.97
C LYS A 101 15.74 0.18 -25.47
N VAL A 102 16.98 0.45 -25.07
CA VAL A 102 17.45 0.30 -23.69
C VAL A 102 18.08 1.59 -23.22
N SER A 103 17.84 1.96 -21.97
CA SER A 103 18.47 3.09 -21.28
C SER A 103 19.43 2.58 -20.21
N GLY A 104 20.63 3.15 -20.13
CA GLY A 104 21.55 2.83 -19.05
C GLY A 104 22.81 3.67 -19.09
N ASP A 105 23.59 3.58 -18.02
CA ASP A 105 24.97 4.05 -18.03
C ASP A 105 25.78 3.25 -19.07
N GLN A 106 26.57 3.94 -19.90
CA GLN A 106 27.32 3.33 -21.00
C GLN A 106 28.21 2.17 -20.53
N GLU A 107 28.91 2.34 -19.40
CA GLU A 107 29.76 1.29 -18.83
C GLU A 107 28.91 0.08 -18.41
N PHE A 108 27.72 0.32 -17.86
CA PHE A 108 26.88 -0.74 -17.31
C PHE A 108 26.18 -1.57 -18.39
N LEU A 109 25.90 -0.97 -19.56
CA LEU A 109 25.34 -1.67 -20.71
C LEU A 109 26.32 -2.69 -21.34
N GLU A 110 27.62 -2.49 -21.13
CA GLU A 110 28.70 -3.36 -21.63
C GLU A 110 29.25 -4.29 -20.55
N LYS A 111 29.31 -3.80 -19.30
CA LYS A 111 29.89 -4.50 -18.17
C LYS A 111 28.97 -4.39 -16.95
N ALA A 112 28.52 -5.51 -16.40
CA ALA A 112 27.72 -5.56 -15.18
C ALA A 112 28.65 -5.56 -13.95
N PRO A 113 28.98 -4.40 -13.33
CA PRO A 113 29.95 -4.36 -12.23
C PRO A 113 29.40 -5.04 -10.96
N TYR A 114 28.07 -5.02 -10.79
CA TYR A 114 27.37 -5.65 -9.67
C TYR A 114 26.16 -6.42 -10.18
N LYS A 115 26.13 -7.72 -9.85
CA LYS A 115 25.04 -8.62 -10.22
C LYS A 115 24.18 -8.92 -9.00
N THR A 116 22.87 -8.70 -9.13
CA THR A 116 21.88 -9.04 -8.11
C THR A 116 21.81 -10.56 -7.94
N THR A 117 21.21 -11.02 -6.85
CA THR A 117 20.98 -12.45 -6.62
C THR A 117 20.13 -13.06 -7.74
N SER A 118 19.09 -12.35 -8.21
CA SER A 118 18.30 -12.76 -9.37
C SER A 118 19.12 -12.84 -10.67
N THR A 119 20.01 -11.89 -10.94
CA THR A 119 20.92 -11.92 -12.11
C THR A 119 21.87 -13.11 -12.03
N ARG A 120 22.52 -13.35 -10.87
CA ARG A 120 23.42 -14.51 -10.67
C ARG A 120 22.71 -15.85 -10.83
N LYS A 121 21.46 -15.94 -10.35
CA LYS A 121 20.61 -17.11 -10.54
C LYS A 121 20.30 -17.34 -12.02
N ALA A 122 20.00 -16.28 -12.77
CA ALA A 122 19.79 -16.38 -14.22
C ALA A 122 21.05 -16.86 -14.95
N GLU A 123 22.24 -16.37 -14.59
CA GLU A 123 23.50 -16.87 -15.16
C GLU A 123 23.72 -18.36 -14.91
N LYS A 124 23.43 -18.83 -13.69
CA LYS A 124 23.53 -20.25 -13.32
C LYS A 124 22.55 -21.10 -14.12
N GLU A 125 21.30 -20.65 -14.29
CA GLU A 125 20.28 -21.37 -15.07
C GLU A 125 20.61 -21.38 -16.58
N LEU A 126 21.23 -20.32 -17.10
CA LEU A 126 21.58 -20.20 -18.52
C LEU A 126 22.97 -20.74 -18.87
N SER A 127 23.80 -21.06 -17.87
CA SER A 127 25.21 -21.43 -18.04
C SER A 127 26.01 -20.41 -18.86
N LYS A 128 25.64 -19.12 -18.80
CA LYS A 128 26.26 -18.02 -19.54
C LYS A 128 26.34 -16.77 -18.68
N LYS A 129 27.42 -15.99 -18.87
CA LYS A 129 27.60 -14.71 -18.18
C LYS A 129 26.74 -13.62 -18.81
N ILE A 130 26.13 -12.82 -17.97
CA ILE A 130 25.47 -11.56 -18.30
C ILE A 130 26.56 -10.48 -18.35
N SER A 131 26.75 -9.91 -19.54
CA SER A 131 27.77 -8.90 -19.82
C SER A 131 27.31 -7.52 -19.36
N GLY A 132 26.05 -7.14 -19.58
CA GLY A 132 25.55 -5.81 -19.22
C GLY A 132 24.25 -5.80 -18.43
N ILE A 133 23.89 -4.62 -17.92
CA ILE A 133 22.60 -4.33 -17.27
C ILE A 133 22.05 -2.99 -17.81
N GLY A 134 20.76 -2.95 -18.13
CA GLY A 134 20.08 -1.73 -18.57
C GLY A 134 18.59 -1.74 -18.26
N SER A 135 17.92 -0.60 -18.47
CA SER A 135 16.47 -0.45 -18.34
C SER A 135 15.80 -0.55 -19.71
N LEU A 136 14.85 -1.46 -19.88
CA LEU A 136 14.11 -1.59 -21.12
C LEU A 136 13.13 -0.42 -21.31
N LEU A 137 13.16 0.22 -22.48
CA LEU A 137 12.27 1.34 -22.83
C LEU A 137 11.26 0.97 -23.92
N GLU A 138 11.62 0.13 -24.87
CA GLU A 138 10.77 -0.20 -26.02
C GLU A 138 11.08 -1.62 -26.51
N VAL A 139 10.05 -2.33 -26.98
CA VAL A 139 10.17 -3.58 -27.73
C VAL A 139 9.43 -3.44 -29.05
N ARG A 140 10.13 -3.58 -30.16
CA ARG A 140 9.58 -3.54 -31.53
C ARG A 140 9.59 -4.94 -32.12
N THR A 141 8.39 -5.44 -32.39
CA THR A 141 8.16 -6.70 -33.11
C THR A 141 7.84 -6.41 -34.57
N LYS A 142 7.61 -7.46 -35.37
CA LYS A 142 7.11 -7.29 -36.74
C LYS A 142 5.68 -6.73 -36.80
N LYS A 143 4.89 -6.92 -35.74
CA LYS A 143 3.46 -6.62 -35.73
C LYS A 143 3.14 -5.29 -35.05
N GLU A 144 3.93 -4.92 -34.05
CA GLU A 144 3.60 -3.81 -33.16
C GLU A 144 4.83 -3.31 -32.37
N VAL A 145 4.69 -2.12 -31.79
CA VAL A 145 5.70 -1.48 -30.95
C VAL A 145 5.14 -1.33 -29.54
N PHE A 146 5.85 -1.86 -28.56
CA PHE A 146 5.52 -1.77 -27.15
C PHE A 146 6.41 -0.73 -26.46
N LEU A 147 5.81 0.33 -25.94
CA LEU A 147 6.50 1.34 -25.17
C LEU A 147 6.44 0.99 -23.68
N ILE A 148 7.60 0.83 -23.05
CA ILE A 148 7.75 0.61 -21.61
C ILE A 148 7.87 2.00 -20.98
N GLU A 149 6.71 2.62 -20.75
CA GLU A 149 6.62 4.07 -20.56
C GLU A 149 7.52 4.62 -19.44
N ARG A 150 8.33 5.62 -19.82
CA ARG A 150 8.96 6.64 -18.96
C ARG A 150 7.94 7.56 -18.26
N LYS A 151 6.67 7.56 -18.69
CA LYS A 151 5.59 8.42 -18.17
C LYS A 151 4.87 7.88 -16.95
N SER A 152 5.29 6.75 -16.37
CA SER A 152 4.77 6.37 -15.05
C SER A 152 5.08 7.46 -14.01
N ILE A 153 6.12 8.28 -14.16
CA ILE A 153 6.39 9.40 -13.24
C ILE A 153 5.38 10.55 -13.42
N GLU A 154 4.90 10.84 -14.64
CA GLU A 154 3.85 11.84 -14.86
C GLU A 154 2.44 11.30 -14.56
N ALA A 155 2.18 10.02 -14.82
CA ALA A 155 0.99 9.31 -14.34
C ALA A 155 0.99 9.20 -12.80
N ASN A 156 2.15 9.03 -12.18
CA ASN A 156 2.33 9.09 -10.72
C ASN A 156 2.23 10.54 -10.17
N LYS A 157 2.47 11.57 -11.00
CA LYS A 157 2.23 12.99 -10.64
C LYS A 157 0.74 13.37 -10.82
N ARG A 158 0.03 12.74 -11.77
CA ARG A 158 -1.40 12.89 -12.01
C ARG A 158 -2.18 11.69 -11.44
N GLY A 159 -2.22 11.56 -10.11
CA GLY A 159 -3.30 10.87 -9.41
C GLY A 159 -3.40 9.33 -9.47
N LEU A 160 -2.68 8.61 -10.33
CA LEU A 160 -2.91 7.15 -10.49
C LEU A 160 -2.45 6.27 -9.33
N ARG A 161 -1.69 6.80 -8.35
CA ARG A 161 -1.33 6.07 -7.12
C ARG A 161 -2.39 6.11 -6.03
N ASN A 162 -3.34 7.06 -6.09
CA ASN A 162 -4.37 7.22 -5.06
C ASN A 162 -5.78 6.87 -5.56
N SER A 163 -5.94 6.55 -6.85
CA SER A 163 -7.22 6.15 -7.45
C SER A 163 -7.20 4.71 -7.98
N GLN A 164 -6.51 3.78 -7.33
CA GLN A 164 -6.82 2.37 -7.55
C GLN A 164 -8.23 2.17 -7.00
N THR A 165 -9.24 2.23 -7.87
CA THR A 165 -10.59 1.79 -7.53
C THR A 165 -10.46 0.33 -7.13
N PHE A 166 -10.74 0.04 -5.88
CA PHE A 166 -10.86 -1.33 -5.38
C PHE A 166 -12.31 -1.78 -5.54
N GLU A 167 -12.51 -3.06 -5.70
CA GLU A 167 -13.82 -3.68 -5.63
C GLU A 167 -13.83 -4.79 -4.58
N THR A 168 -14.97 -4.88 -3.89
CA THR A 168 -15.25 -5.92 -2.90
C THR A 168 -15.94 -7.10 -3.59
N VAL A 169 -15.27 -8.25 -3.58
CA VAL A 169 -15.82 -9.53 -4.03
C VAL A 169 -16.37 -10.26 -2.81
N ILE A 170 -17.63 -10.70 -2.89
CA ILE A 170 -18.34 -11.36 -1.80
C ILE A 170 -18.64 -12.79 -2.20
N ALA A 171 -18.30 -13.73 -1.31
CA ALA A 171 -18.62 -15.15 -1.42
C ALA A 171 -18.30 -15.75 -2.79
N ALA A 172 -17.09 -15.52 -3.30
CA ALA A 172 -16.63 -16.20 -4.51
C ALA A 172 -16.35 -17.68 -4.20
N LYS A 173 -16.90 -18.59 -5.00
CA LYS A 173 -16.68 -20.03 -4.81
C LYS A 173 -15.23 -20.40 -5.04
N VAL A 174 -14.67 -21.17 -4.11
CA VAL A 174 -13.36 -21.81 -4.24
C VAL A 174 -13.53 -23.08 -5.07
N LEU A 175 -12.94 -23.11 -6.27
CA LEU A 175 -12.94 -24.27 -7.15
C LEU A 175 -11.91 -25.31 -6.71
N SER A 176 -10.74 -24.86 -6.32
CA SER A 176 -9.67 -25.73 -5.80
C SER A 176 -8.65 -24.92 -4.99
N SER A 177 -7.92 -25.61 -4.12
CA SER A 177 -6.77 -25.06 -3.41
C SER A 177 -5.52 -25.90 -3.68
N THR A 178 -4.37 -25.25 -3.79
CA THR A 178 -3.08 -25.91 -4.03
C THR A 178 -2.06 -25.43 -3.02
N LYS A 179 -1.50 -26.35 -2.23
CA LYS A 179 -0.42 -26.03 -1.30
C LYS A 179 0.85 -25.64 -2.05
N ILE A 180 1.40 -24.46 -1.75
CA ILE A 180 2.62 -23.96 -2.39
C ILE A 180 3.85 -24.35 -1.56
N LYS A 181 3.96 -23.84 -0.33
CA LYS A 181 5.09 -24.08 0.59
C LYS A 181 4.70 -23.74 2.02
N GLY A 182 5.21 -24.50 2.99
CA GLY A 182 4.96 -24.22 4.42
C GLY A 182 3.46 -24.21 4.71
N ARG A 183 2.93 -23.04 5.05
CA ARG A 183 1.51 -22.79 5.39
C ARG A 183 0.77 -22.01 4.30
N GLU A 184 1.35 -21.86 3.12
CA GLU A 184 0.81 -21.03 2.05
C GLU A 184 0.15 -21.87 0.95
N TYR A 185 -1.01 -21.40 0.50
CA TYR A 185 -1.91 -22.07 -0.44
C TYR A 185 -2.37 -21.06 -1.50
N LEU A 186 -2.51 -21.54 -2.73
CA LEU A 186 -3.16 -20.81 -3.81
C LEU A 186 -4.61 -21.27 -3.91
N LEU A 187 -5.56 -20.35 -3.82
CA LEU A 187 -6.98 -20.62 -4.06
C LEU A 187 -7.33 -20.21 -5.49
N PHE A 188 -8.04 -21.08 -6.20
CA PHE A 188 -8.58 -20.81 -7.54
C PHE A 188 -10.09 -20.61 -7.43
N LEU A 189 -10.59 -19.49 -7.94
CA LEU A 189 -11.96 -19.07 -7.75
C LEU A 189 -12.78 -19.15 -9.03
N GLU A 190 -14.10 -19.30 -8.90
CA GLU A 190 -15.02 -19.41 -10.05
C GLU A 190 -15.03 -18.19 -10.96
N ASN A 191 -14.70 -17.01 -10.42
CA ASN A 191 -14.64 -15.75 -11.15
C ASN A 191 -13.30 -15.54 -11.90
N GLY A 192 -12.48 -16.58 -12.01
CA GLY A 192 -11.18 -16.56 -12.68
C GLY A 192 -10.04 -15.96 -11.86
N ASP A 193 -10.30 -15.55 -10.61
CA ASP A 193 -9.25 -15.03 -9.75
C ASP A 193 -8.44 -16.15 -9.08
N SER A 194 -7.21 -15.80 -8.70
CA SER A 194 -6.35 -16.64 -7.87
C SER A 194 -5.89 -15.84 -6.66
N LEU A 195 -5.97 -16.42 -5.47
CA LEU A 195 -5.67 -15.75 -4.20
C LEU A 195 -4.62 -16.51 -3.40
N LEU A 196 -3.66 -15.78 -2.83
CA LEU A 196 -2.70 -16.38 -1.90
C LEU A 196 -3.28 -16.36 -0.49
N ALA A 197 -3.55 -17.55 0.04
CA ALA A 197 -3.98 -17.77 1.40
C ALA A 197 -2.85 -18.35 2.25
N LYS A 198 -2.83 -18.00 3.53
CA LYS A 198 -1.86 -18.53 4.49
C LYS A 198 -2.61 -19.10 5.69
N LYS A 199 -2.40 -20.39 5.95
CA LYS A 199 -2.92 -21.09 7.12
C LYS A 199 -2.35 -20.44 8.38
N SER A 200 -3.24 -19.88 9.20
CA SER A 200 -2.85 -19.24 10.46
C SER A 200 -2.17 -20.25 11.41
N ILE A 201 -1.46 -19.74 12.41
CA ILE A 201 -0.94 -20.55 13.53
C ILE A 201 -2.02 -20.78 14.59
N SER A 202 -2.99 -19.87 14.67
CA SER A 202 -4.16 -19.97 15.54
C SER A 202 -5.38 -20.42 14.72
N ASN A 203 -6.09 -21.43 15.22
CA ASN A 203 -7.05 -22.28 14.51
C ASN A 203 -8.38 -21.64 14.00
N ASN A 204 -8.50 -20.32 13.82
CA ASN A 204 -9.82 -19.73 13.52
C ASN A 204 -10.01 -19.08 12.14
N ASP A 205 -8.97 -18.86 11.34
CA ASP A 205 -9.10 -18.24 10.01
C ASP A 205 -8.54 -19.16 8.91
N ASP A 206 -9.26 -20.23 8.60
CA ASP A 206 -8.91 -21.14 7.50
C ASP A 206 -9.77 -20.84 6.25
N HIS A 207 -9.55 -19.67 5.64
CA HIS A 207 -10.05 -19.36 4.30
C HIS A 207 -9.65 -20.41 3.24
N ILE A 208 -8.64 -21.24 3.56
CA ILE A 208 -8.17 -22.34 2.71
C ILE A 208 -9.18 -23.49 2.62
N GLU A 209 -9.91 -23.74 3.70
CA GLU A 209 -10.89 -24.83 3.81
C GLU A 209 -12.32 -24.33 3.53
N SER A 210 -12.48 -23.03 3.30
CA SER A 210 -13.77 -22.41 3.00
C SER A 210 -14.20 -22.69 1.56
N ASN A 211 -15.46 -23.09 1.38
CA ASN A 211 -16.08 -23.26 0.06
C ASN A 211 -16.25 -21.92 -0.68
N PHE A 212 -16.32 -20.82 0.07
CA PHE A 212 -16.50 -19.47 -0.44
C PHE A 212 -15.56 -18.51 0.29
N VAL A 213 -15.02 -17.54 -0.43
CA VAL A 213 -14.16 -16.50 0.15
C VAL A 213 -14.62 -15.11 -0.29
N SER A 214 -14.60 -14.15 0.63
CA SER A 214 -14.80 -12.73 0.34
C SER A 214 -13.46 -12.01 0.44
N TYR A 215 -13.21 -11.05 -0.45
CA TYR A 215 -11.94 -10.34 -0.51
C TYR A 215 -12.05 -9.00 -1.24
N VAL A 216 -11.07 -8.13 -1.02
CA VAL A 216 -10.93 -6.88 -1.77
C VAL A 216 -9.84 -7.05 -2.84
N ARG A 217 -10.12 -6.62 -4.07
CA ARG A 217 -9.16 -6.61 -5.18
C ARG A 217 -9.13 -5.24 -5.87
N PRO A 218 -8.03 -4.85 -6.53
CA PRO A 218 -8.05 -3.74 -7.47
C PRO A 218 -9.03 -4.03 -8.62
N VAL A 219 -9.75 -3.02 -9.08
CA VAL A 219 -10.54 -3.14 -10.33
C VAL A 219 -9.58 -3.47 -11.46
N LYS A 220 -9.91 -4.52 -12.23
CA LYS A 220 -9.11 -4.98 -13.37
C LYS A 220 -9.02 -3.84 -14.39
N ASN A 221 -7.87 -3.17 -14.47
CA ASN A 221 -7.54 -2.32 -15.60
C ASN A 221 -6.49 -3.04 -16.47
N TYR A 222 -6.63 -2.97 -17.80
CA TYR A 222 -5.76 -3.69 -18.75
C TYR A 222 -4.28 -3.23 -18.71
N ILE A 223 -3.97 -2.19 -17.94
CA ILE A 223 -2.69 -1.46 -17.99
C ILE A 223 -1.77 -1.82 -16.82
N ALA A 224 -2.30 -2.22 -15.65
CA ALA A 224 -1.49 -2.53 -14.47
C ALA A 224 -1.62 -4.01 -14.08
N GLY A 225 -0.51 -4.75 -14.18
CA GLY A 225 -0.46 -6.12 -13.69
C GLY A 225 0.95 -6.53 -13.34
N SER A 226 1.10 -7.18 -12.18
CA SER A 226 2.32 -7.91 -11.84
C SER A 226 2.19 -9.35 -12.29
N VAL A 227 3.32 -10.04 -12.51
CA VAL A 227 3.33 -11.48 -12.82
C VAL A 227 4.11 -12.17 -11.74
N VAL A 228 3.47 -13.12 -11.05
CA VAL A 228 4.06 -13.91 -9.98
C VAL A 228 4.46 -15.29 -10.50
N LYS A 229 5.66 -15.75 -10.17
CA LYS A 229 6.11 -17.11 -10.50
C LYS A 229 5.57 -18.14 -9.49
N THR A 230 4.61 -18.96 -9.91
CA THR A 230 4.16 -20.19 -9.20
C THR A 230 4.61 -21.45 -9.95
N LYS A 231 4.35 -22.66 -9.42
CA LYS A 231 4.69 -23.94 -10.10
C LYS A 231 3.91 -24.17 -11.40
N ASN A 232 2.72 -23.58 -11.52
CA ASN A 232 1.86 -23.60 -12.70
C ASN A 232 1.55 -22.16 -13.08
N THR A 233 2.22 -21.62 -14.10
CA THR A 233 2.21 -20.19 -14.45
C THR A 233 0.79 -19.65 -14.70
N LEU A 234 0.20 -18.96 -13.73
CA LEU A 234 -1.05 -18.20 -13.86
C LEU A 234 -0.82 -16.71 -13.57
N GLU A 235 -1.59 -15.87 -14.25
CA GLU A 235 -1.61 -14.42 -14.05
C GLU A 235 -2.15 -14.06 -12.67
N MET A 236 -1.51 -13.09 -11.99
CA MET A 236 -2.02 -12.51 -10.75
C MET A 236 -1.66 -11.01 -10.73
N ALA A 237 -2.63 -10.13 -10.96
CA ALA A 237 -2.41 -8.69 -10.95
C ALA A 237 -2.49 -8.10 -9.53
N HIS A 238 -1.38 -7.68 -8.90
CA HIS A 238 -1.37 -6.78 -7.73
C HIS A 238 -0.07 -5.95 -7.63
N GLY A 239 -0.19 -4.63 -7.36
CA GLY A 239 0.86 -3.60 -7.51
C GLY A 239 1.98 -3.55 -6.45
N MET A 240 3.04 -2.80 -6.75
CA MET A 240 4.31 -2.78 -6.01
C MET A 240 4.70 -1.39 -5.45
N ILE A 241 5.52 -1.45 -4.39
CA ILE A 241 6.13 -0.35 -3.65
C ILE A 241 7.36 0.20 -4.40
N ILE A 242 7.54 1.53 -4.40
CA ILE A 242 8.86 2.16 -4.60
C ILE A 242 9.22 2.85 -3.29
N GLY A 243 10.26 2.35 -2.64
CA GLY A 243 10.87 3.00 -1.48
C GLY A 243 11.60 4.27 -1.90
N THR A 244 11.46 5.31 -1.09
CA THR A 244 12.42 6.42 -1.07
C THR A 244 12.94 6.64 0.34
N LYS A 245 14.09 7.30 0.37
CA LYS A 245 15.23 7.04 1.24
C LYS A 245 15.21 7.77 2.59
N TYR A 246 14.07 8.31 3.03
CA TYR A 246 13.98 9.03 4.30
C TYR A 246 12.65 8.74 4.98
N GLY A 247 12.75 8.39 6.27
CA GLY A 247 11.67 7.84 7.08
C GLY A 247 10.36 8.60 6.98
N SER A 248 9.32 7.87 6.61
CA SER A 248 7.93 8.19 6.91
C SER A 248 7.16 6.88 6.95
N SER A 249 6.62 6.57 8.12
CA SER A 249 5.47 5.72 8.43
C SER A 249 5.22 4.50 7.54
N ILE A 250 5.44 3.32 8.11
CA ILE A 250 5.10 2.02 7.55
C ILE A 250 3.56 1.89 7.54
N MET A 251 2.92 2.26 6.44
CA MET A 251 1.72 1.53 6.03
C MET A 251 2.18 0.44 5.06
N PRO A 252 2.06 -0.85 5.40
CA PRO A 252 2.08 -1.87 4.36
C PRO A 252 0.92 -1.55 3.44
N SER A 253 1.22 -0.93 2.30
CA SER A 253 0.28 -0.86 1.19
C SER A 253 -0.05 -2.31 0.85
N PHE A 254 -1.25 -2.70 1.26
CA PHE A 254 -1.89 -4.00 1.16
C PHE A 254 -1.33 -4.84 0.01
N GLY A 255 -0.50 -5.82 0.37
CA GLY A 255 0.15 -6.72 -0.57
C GLY A 255 0.88 -7.80 0.20
N GLN A 256 0.75 -9.03 -0.28
CA GLN A 256 1.31 -10.32 0.20
C GLN A 256 0.36 -11.25 0.97
N ILE A 257 -0.86 -10.82 1.30
CA ILE A 257 -1.95 -11.72 1.70
C ILE A 257 -3.18 -11.15 1.00
N SER A 258 -3.91 -11.96 0.25
CA SER A 258 -5.22 -11.56 -0.30
C SER A 258 -6.01 -10.90 0.83
N MET A 259 -6.64 -9.75 0.56
CA MET A 259 -7.40 -9.01 1.57
C MET A 259 -8.69 -9.75 1.88
N PHE A 260 -8.59 -10.96 2.43
CA PHE A 260 -9.72 -11.74 2.86
C PHE A 260 -10.54 -10.92 3.84
N LEU A 261 -11.84 -11.02 3.66
CA LEU A 261 -12.82 -10.40 4.50
C LEU A 261 -13.43 -11.48 5.38
N ASP A 262 -13.36 -11.23 6.68
CA ASP A 262 -14.15 -11.91 7.66
C ASP A 262 -15.60 -11.45 7.53
N HIS A 263 -16.51 -12.22 8.11
CA HIS A 263 -17.91 -11.83 8.17
C HIS A 263 -18.53 -12.17 9.51
N LYS A 264 -19.49 -11.35 9.92
CA LYS A 264 -20.31 -11.58 11.11
C LYS A 264 -21.72 -11.08 10.83
N THR A 265 -22.73 -11.78 11.34
CA THR A 265 -24.12 -11.31 11.27
C THR A 265 -24.45 -10.42 12.45
N GLY A 266 -25.34 -9.45 12.25
CA GLY A 266 -25.83 -8.61 13.34
C GLY A 266 -26.79 -7.54 12.85
N ILE A 267 -27.48 -6.90 13.80
CA ILE A 267 -28.43 -5.83 13.52
C ILE A 267 -27.70 -4.49 13.64
N ALA A 268 -27.84 -3.63 12.63
CA ALA A 268 -27.35 -2.26 12.69
C ALA A 268 -28.06 -1.48 13.80
N ASN A 269 -27.28 -0.89 14.70
CA ASN A 269 -27.80 -0.18 15.87
C ASN A 269 -27.63 1.33 15.71
N GLU A 270 -26.39 1.78 15.47
CA GLU A 270 -26.06 3.21 15.54
C GLU A 270 -24.92 3.58 14.58
N LEU A 271 -25.07 4.73 13.92
CA LEU A 271 -24.00 5.40 13.19
C LEU A 271 -23.34 6.44 14.09
N ILE A 272 -22.02 6.33 14.27
CA ILE A 272 -21.26 7.12 15.24
C ILE A 272 -20.25 8.01 14.49
N PRO A 273 -20.14 9.30 14.85
CA PRO A 273 -19.15 10.20 14.27
C PRO A 273 -17.73 9.90 14.78
N ASN A 274 -16.73 10.24 13.95
CA ASN A 274 -15.34 10.38 14.39
C ASN A 274 -15.12 11.70 15.15
N GLU A 275 -13.88 11.95 15.54
CA GLU A 275 -13.43 13.17 16.21
C GLU A 275 -13.74 14.45 15.41
N PHE A 276 -13.84 14.37 14.08
CA PHE A 276 -14.21 15.48 13.21
C PHE A 276 -15.72 15.74 13.13
N GLY A 277 -16.53 14.93 13.82
CA GLY A 277 -17.98 14.98 13.72
C GLY A 277 -18.57 14.29 12.48
N LEU A 278 -17.74 13.64 11.66
CA LEU A 278 -18.17 12.93 10.46
C LEU A 278 -18.51 11.48 10.79
N ILE A 279 -19.69 11.02 10.39
CA ILE A 279 -20.10 9.62 10.54
C ILE A 279 -19.12 8.70 9.81
N SER A 280 -18.49 7.79 10.56
CA SER A 280 -17.45 6.86 10.06
C SER A 280 -17.42 5.52 10.79
N TYR A 281 -18.33 5.31 11.74
CA TYR A 281 -18.44 4.07 12.48
C TYR A 281 -19.87 3.54 12.47
N LEU A 282 -20.02 2.23 12.30
CA LEU A 282 -21.27 1.51 12.44
C LEU A 282 -21.15 0.57 13.63
N LYS A 283 -22.00 0.77 14.61
CA LYS A 283 -22.16 -0.14 15.74
C LYS A 283 -23.26 -1.13 15.44
N THR A 284 -22.97 -2.42 15.59
CA THR A 284 -23.95 -3.49 15.47
C THR A 284 -24.09 -4.27 16.76
N GLN A 285 -25.23 -4.95 16.90
CA GLN A 285 -25.50 -5.89 17.98
C GLN A 285 -25.62 -7.30 17.40
N SER A 286 -24.87 -8.26 17.94
CA SER A 286 -24.88 -9.68 17.57
C SER A 286 -24.77 -10.50 18.85
N ASP A 287 -25.73 -11.38 19.14
CA ASP A 287 -25.68 -12.38 20.24
C ASP A 287 -24.97 -11.91 21.53
N SER A 288 -25.42 -10.79 22.10
CA SER A 288 -24.88 -10.09 23.29
C SER A 288 -23.61 -9.24 23.15
N GLU A 289 -22.90 -9.28 22.02
CA GLU A 289 -21.71 -8.44 21.75
C GLU A 289 -22.04 -7.21 20.91
N LYS A 290 -21.49 -6.06 21.33
CA LYS A 290 -21.48 -4.84 20.53
C LYS A 290 -20.18 -4.79 19.74
N VAL A 291 -20.29 -4.78 18.42
CA VAL A 291 -19.12 -4.68 17.53
C VAL A 291 -19.19 -3.36 16.76
N THR A 292 -18.07 -2.65 16.72
CA THR A 292 -17.96 -1.40 15.95
C THR A 292 -17.12 -1.64 14.71
N TYR A 293 -17.64 -1.20 13.57
CA TYR A 293 -16.97 -1.25 12.29
C TYR A 293 -16.67 0.15 11.79
N ARG A 294 -15.44 0.38 11.31
CA ARG A 294 -15.02 1.65 10.72
C ARG A 294 -15.21 1.62 9.21
N PHE A 295 -15.71 2.70 8.63
CA PHE A 295 -15.89 2.88 7.19
C PHE A 295 -15.47 4.29 6.75
N SER A 296 -15.37 4.51 5.44
CA SER A 296 -15.03 5.80 4.85
C SER A 296 -16.14 6.82 5.08
N GLU A 297 -15.80 8.04 5.53
CA GLU A 297 -16.80 9.10 5.77
C GLU A 297 -17.69 9.35 4.55
N ASN A 298 -17.13 9.16 3.33
CA ASN A 298 -17.84 9.33 2.06
C ASN A 298 -18.97 8.31 1.82
N ASP A 299 -18.97 7.18 2.53
CA ASP A 299 -19.99 6.15 2.39
C ASP A 299 -21.15 6.33 3.40
N ALA A 300 -21.08 7.33 4.28
CA ALA A 300 -22.01 7.50 5.40
C ALA A 300 -23.48 7.56 4.97
N LYS A 301 -23.83 8.35 3.95
CA LYS A 301 -25.21 8.46 3.46
C LYS A 301 -25.70 7.18 2.80
N ALA A 302 -24.84 6.47 2.07
CA ALA A 302 -25.20 5.22 1.43
C ALA A 302 -25.48 4.14 2.50
N ILE A 303 -24.64 4.08 3.53
CA ILE A 303 -24.81 3.17 4.67
C ILE A 303 -26.08 3.51 5.45
N ASP A 304 -26.32 4.78 5.77
CA ASP A 304 -27.55 5.21 6.47
C ASP A 304 -28.80 4.82 5.67
N SER A 305 -28.82 5.14 4.38
CA SER A 305 -29.94 4.78 3.48
C SER A 305 -30.18 3.28 3.43
N PHE A 306 -29.10 2.48 3.35
CA PHE A 306 -29.19 1.02 3.35
C PHE A 306 -29.74 0.47 4.67
N ILE A 307 -29.26 0.98 5.80
CA ILE A 307 -29.73 0.56 7.13
C ILE A 307 -31.21 0.95 7.35
N GLN A 308 -31.64 2.15 6.92
CA GLN A 308 -33.04 2.55 7.05
C GLN A 308 -33.97 1.68 6.19
N LYS A 309 -33.54 1.35 4.97
CA LYS A 309 -34.28 0.45 4.07
C LYS A 309 -34.43 -0.97 4.65
N HIS A 310 -33.42 -1.44 5.37
CA HIS A 310 -33.34 -2.78 5.96
C HIS A 310 -33.41 -2.74 7.49
N LYS A 311 -34.25 -1.85 8.04
CA LYS A 311 -34.33 -1.61 9.48
C LYS A 311 -34.75 -2.87 10.22
N ASN A 312 -34.02 -3.22 11.28
CA ASN A 312 -34.20 -4.43 12.10
C ASN A 312 -33.96 -5.75 11.35
N GLU A 313 -33.50 -5.73 10.09
CA GLU A 313 -33.05 -6.94 9.41
C GLU A 313 -31.67 -7.34 9.93
N GLU A 314 -31.41 -8.65 9.99
CA GLU A 314 -30.08 -9.16 10.24
C GLU A 314 -29.20 -8.90 9.01
N LEU A 315 -28.10 -8.18 9.21
CA LEU A 315 -27.13 -7.87 8.17
C LEU A 315 -25.93 -8.82 8.31
N THR A 316 -25.42 -9.31 7.19
CA THR A 316 -24.07 -9.90 7.13
C THR A 316 -23.08 -8.79 6.81
N LEU A 317 -22.15 -8.51 7.73
CA LEU A 317 -21.13 -7.49 7.58
C LEU A 317 -19.82 -8.15 7.16
N PHE A 318 -19.25 -7.71 6.04
CA PHE A 318 -17.95 -8.16 5.57
C PHE A 318 -16.88 -7.13 5.93
N TYR A 319 -15.89 -7.56 6.70
CA TYR A 319 -14.90 -6.67 7.30
C TYR A 319 -13.52 -7.29 7.34
N ARG A 320 -12.52 -6.45 7.64
CA ARG A 320 -11.17 -6.92 7.94
C ARG A 320 -10.69 -6.37 9.26
N ASN A 321 -10.22 -7.25 10.13
CA ASN A 321 -9.50 -6.81 11.33
C ASN A 321 -8.08 -6.36 10.93
N ARG A 322 -7.74 -5.11 11.26
CA ARG A 322 -6.35 -4.67 11.17
C ARG A 322 -5.66 -5.02 12.49
N THR A 323 -5.08 -6.21 12.57
CA THR A 323 -4.22 -6.56 13.69
C THR A 323 -2.95 -5.69 13.69
N ASN A 324 -2.50 -5.34 14.89
CA ASN A 324 -1.29 -4.57 15.20
C ASN A 324 -0.12 -4.91 14.24
N ASN A 325 0.13 -4.08 13.23
CA ASN A 325 1.52 -3.91 12.80
C ASN A 325 2.22 -3.27 13.98
N GLY A 326 3.24 -3.92 14.55
CA GLY A 326 3.85 -3.59 15.86
C GLY A 326 4.32 -2.14 16.10
N TYR A 327 4.10 -1.22 15.16
CA TYR A 327 4.32 0.22 15.24
C TYR A 327 3.11 1.05 15.71
N PHE A 328 1.86 0.58 15.53
CA PHE A 328 0.65 1.29 15.95
C PHE A 328 -0.14 0.40 16.89
N ARG A 329 0.15 0.48 18.19
CA ARG A 329 -0.34 -0.46 19.22
C ARG A 329 -1.73 -0.12 19.79
N SER A 330 -2.37 0.97 19.38
CA SER A 330 -3.46 1.57 20.17
C SER A 330 -4.88 1.20 19.75
N GLU A 331 -5.19 0.84 18.50
CA GLU A 331 -6.61 0.74 18.09
C GLU A 331 -6.89 -0.46 17.15
N HIS A 332 -7.68 -1.41 17.66
CA HIS A 332 -8.23 -2.52 16.89
C HIS A 332 -9.56 -2.10 16.25
N TYR A 333 -9.54 -1.81 14.94
CA TYR A 333 -10.77 -1.55 14.18
C TYR A 333 -11.06 -2.68 13.19
N ASN A 334 -12.35 -3.01 13.10
CA ASN A 334 -12.90 -3.82 12.02
C ASN A 334 -13.27 -2.90 10.87
N PHE A 335 -12.50 -2.91 9.79
CA PHE A 335 -12.77 -2.08 8.62
C PHE A 335 -13.87 -2.71 7.77
N LEU A 336 -14.98 -2.01 7.58
CA LEU A 336 -16.14 -2.48 6.83
C LEU A 336 -15.90 -2.33 5.33
N TYR A 337 -16.27 -3.36 4.57
CA TYR A 337 -16.14 -3.38 3.10
C TYR A 337 -17.45 -3.69 2.38
N ALA A 338 -18.40 -4.35 3.05
CA ALA A 338 -19.75 -4.52 2.53
C ALA A 338 -20.77 -4.82 3.64
N LEU A 339 -22.04 -4.51 3.36
CA LEU A 339 -23.20 -4.95 4.12
C LEU A 339 -24.14 -5.71 3.19
N CYS A 340 -24.62 -6.86 3.63
CA CYS A 340 -25.52 -7.72 2.86
C CYS A 340 -26.76 -8.07 3.66
N THR A 341 -27.89 -8.13 2.99
CA THR A 341 -29.06 -8.90 3.42
C THR A 341 -29.20 -10.11 2.52
N ASN A 342 -30.26 -10.90 2.70
CA ASN A 342 -30.60 -11.97 1.76
C ASN A 342 -31.05 -11.45 0.37
N LYS A 343 -31.33 -10.14 0.23
CA LYS A 343 -31.92 -9.55 -0.99
C LYS A 343 -31.09 -8.42 -1.60
N ASP A 344 -30.21 -7.79 -0.83
CA ASP A 344 -29.50 -6.59 -1.23
C ASP A 344 -28.04 -6.60 -0.72
N THR A 345 -27.17 -5.85 -1.37
CA THR A 345 -25.76 -5.75 -1.01
C THR A 345 -25.22 -4.37 -1.30
N LEU A 346 -24.81 -3.67 -0.24
CA LEU A 346 -24.03 -2.44 -0.34
C LEU A 346 -22.54 -2.76 -0.27
N ARG A 347 -21.79 -2.43 -1.33
CA ARG A 347 -20.33 -2.50 -1.37
C ARG A 347 -19.75 -1.12 -1.08
N LEU A 348 -18.74 -1.05 -0.24
CA LEU A 348 -18.13 0.20 0.20
C LEU A 348 -16.82 0.46 -0.54
N TYR A 349 -16.53 1.73 -0.78
CA TYR A 349 -15.30 2.14 -1.46
C TYR A 349 -14.27 2.56 -0.40
N GLY A 350 -13.05 2.02 -0.52
CA GLY A 350 -12.01 2.20 0.50
C GLY A 350 -11.66 3.66 0.79
N PHE A 351 -10.97 3.87 1.92
CA PHE A 351 -10.49 5.16 2.40
C PHE A 351 -9.57 5.85 1.39
N ALA A 352 -10.11 6.81 0.63
CA ALA A 352 -9.31 7.72 -0.17
C ALA A 352 -9.16 9.05 0.58
N GLN A 353 -8.02 9.26 1.23
CA GLN A 353 -7.64 10.58 1.72
C GLN A 353 -6.62 11.18 0.75
N ALA A 354 -6.99 12.30 0.13
CA ALA A 354 -6.14 12.99 -0.84
C ALA A 354 -6.19 14.49 -0.60
N LYS A 355 -5.19 15.22 -1.11
CA LYS A 355 -5.14 16.69 -1.13
C LYS A 355 -6.45 17.32 -1.65
N GLU A 356 -7.13 16.62 -2.54
CA GLU A 356 -8.40 17.02 -3.17
C GLU A 356 -9.53 17.25 -2.17
N ASN A 357 -9.39 16.69 -0.96
CA ASN A 357 -10.31 16.81 0.18
C ASN A 357 -10.36 18.19 0.82
N TYR A 358 -9.41 19.06 0.48
CA TYR A 358 -9.26 20.39 1.05
C TYR A 358 -9.38 21.47 -0.02
N GLU A 359 -9.81 22.65 0.39
CA GLU A 359 -9.78 23.84 -0.44
C GLU A 359 -8.34 24.19 -0.83
N THR A 360 -8.17 24.80 -2.00
CA THR A 360 -6.85 25.16 -2.53
C THR A 360 -6.26 26.37 -1.83
N GLU A 361 -7.11 27.31 -1.43
CA GLU A 361 -6.71 28.52 -0.74
C GLU A 361 -6.65 28.28 0.77
N SER A 362 -5.63 28.87 1.39
CA SER A 362 -5.52 28.86 2.84
C SER A 362 -6.34 30.02 3.40
N GLU A 363 -7.05 29.79 4.48
CA GLU A 363 -7.79 30.81 5.21
C GLU A 363 -7.24 30.97 6.63
N GLU A 364 -7.51 32.14 7.20
CA GLU A 364 -7.16 32.48 8.57
C GLU A 364 -8.40 32.36 9.45
N VAL A 365 -8.31 31.59 10.52
CA VAL A 365 -9.39 31.41 11.50
C VAL A 365 -8.86 31.75 12.88
N SER A 366 -9.61 32.55 13.64
CA SER A 366 -9.31 32.88 15.02
C SER A 366 -10.52 32.58 15.87
N GLY A 367 -10.32 31.93 17.01
CA GLY A 367 -11.41 31.53 17.88
C GLY A 367 -10.94 31.12 19.27
N VAL A 368 -11.90 30.96 20.17
CA VAL A 368 -11.67 30.49 21.54
C VAL A 368 -11.81 28.99 21.59
N VAL A 369 -10.81 28.29 22.14
CA VAL A 369 -10.85 26.84 22.31
C VAL A 369 -11.97 26.47 23.29
N THR A 370 -12.94 25.69 22.84
CA THR A 370 -14.06 25.19 23.65
C THR A 370 -13.98 23.69 23.91
N GLY A 371 -13.09 22.98 23.22
CA GLY A 371 -12.84 21.57 23.46
C GLY A 371 -11.47 21.14 22.95
N ILE A 372 -10.92 20.09 23.56
CA ILE A 372 -9.61 19.53 23.24
C ILE A 372 -9.77 18.04 22.92
N ASP A 373 -9.28 17.62 21.76
CA ASP A 373 -9.25 16.22 21.37
C ASP A 373 -7.88 15.61 21.66
N LEU A 374 -7.89 14.51 22.44
CA LEU A 374 -6.71 13.81 22.93
C LEU A 374 -6.79 12.34 22.55
N GLU A 375 -5.73 11.80 21.95
CA GLU A 375 -5.57 10.36 21.74
C GLU A 375 -4.57 9.79 22.74
N ARG A 376 -4.91 8.67 23.37
CA ARG A 376 -4.01 7.98 24.29
C ARG A 376 -3.01 7.11 23.54
N VAL A 377 -1.73 7.50 23.56
CA VAL A 377 -0.62 6.76 22.93
C VAL A 377 0.39 6.33 23.99
N ASN A 378 0.62 5.03 24.15
CA ASN A 378 1.60 4.48 25.09
C ASN A 378 1.48 5.00 26.54
N LYS A 379 0.23 5.21 27.01
CA LYS A 379 -0.17 5.77 28.32
C LYS A 379 -0.15 7.30 28.43
N ASP A 380 0.35 8.01 27.43
CA ASP A 380 0.35 9.48 27.39
C ASP A 380 -0.80 10.00 26.54
N ASP A 381 -1.37 11.13 26.92
CA ASP A 381 -2.40 11.82 26.12
C ASP A 381 -1.72 12.74 25.11
N VAL A 382 -2.01 12.53 23.83
CA VAL A 382 -1.44 13.27 22.70
C VAL A 382 -2.52 14.13 22.08
N LEU A 383 -2.27 15.44 22.01
CA LEU A 383 -3.15 16.39 21.35
C LEU A 383 -3.35 16.05 19.86
N ARG A 384 -4.61 15.86 19.46
CA ARG A 384 -5.03 15.54 18.08
C ARG A 384 -5.83 16.65 17.42
N GLY A 385 -6.49 17.47 18.21
CA GLY A 385 -7.20 18.61 17.70
C GLY A 385 -7.79 19.49 18.78
N VAL A 386 -8.41 20.58 18.33
CA VAL A 386 -9.19 21.47 19.19
C VAL A 386 -10.46 21.89 18.47
N VAL A 387 -11.50 22.15 19.26
CA VAL A 387 -12.74 22.74 18.78
C VAL A 387 -12.78 24.20 19.20
N LEU A 388 -13.11 25.08 18.27
CA LEU A 388 -13.30 26.50 18.52
C LEU A 388 -14.78 26.82 18.78
N ASP A 389 -15.05 27.97 19.36
CA ASP A 389 -16.37 28.49 19.70
C ASP A 389 -17.33 28.64 18.50
N ASP A 390 -16.78 28.87 17.30
CA ASP A 390 -17.51 28.91 16.03
C ASP A 390 -17.79 27.51 15.43
N LYS A 391 -17.52 26.43 16.19
CA LYS A 391 -17.58 25.03 15.74
C LYS A 391 -16.54 24.66 14.67
N SER A 392 -15.42 25.37 14.58
CA SER A 392 -14.29 24.93 13.78
C SER A 392 -13.50 23.83 14.51
N TYR A 393 -13.32 22.67 13.88
CA TYR A 393 -12.39 21.64 14.33
C TYR A 393 -11.02 21.85 13.68
N ILE A 394 -10.00 22.12 14.49
CA ILE A 394 -8.62 22.28 14.03
C ILE A 394 -7.86 20.97 14.27
N LYS A 395 -7.47 20.29 13.19
CA LYS A 395 -6.71 19.05 13.25
C LYS A 395 -5.23 19.34 13.49
N ILE A 396 -4.69 18.89 14.63
CA ILE A 396 -3.32 19.16 15.04
C ILE A 396 -2.45 17.97 14.69
N SER A 397 -1.39 18.19 13.92
CA SER A 397 -0.46 17.11 13.59
C SER A 397 0.39 16.74 14.80
N THR A 398 0.78 15.46 14.88
CA THR A 398 1.67 14.94 15.94
C THR A 398 2.98 15.74 16.05
N ARG A 399 3.44 16.35 14.95
CA ARG A 399 4.71 17.09 14.92
C ARG A 399 4.66 18.34 15.78
N ILE A 400 3.56 19.09 15.70
CA ILE A 400 3.38 20.33 16.47
C ILE A 400 2.65 20.09 17.79
N ALA A 401 1.91 18.98 17.92
CA ALA A 401 1.14 18.63 19.12
C ALA A 401 1.97 18.72 20.41
N SER A 402 3.18 18.15 20.42
CA SER A 402 4.07 18.17 21.60
C SER A 402 4.58 19.57 21.95
N SER A 403 4.72 20.46 20.96
CA SER A 403 5.20 21.83 21.17
C SER A 403 4.13 22.77 21.71
N ILE A 404 2.85 22.45 21.47
CA ILE A 404 1.73 23.33 21.82
C ILE A 404 0.82 22.76 22.91
N SER A 405 0.98 21.49 23.31
CA SER A 405 0.11 20.79 24.28
C SER A 405 -0.02 21.51 25.62
N ASN A 406 1.06 22.12 26.12
CA ASN A 406 1.05 22.85 27.39
C ASN A 406 0.48 24.28 27.26
N LEU A 407 0.39 24.81 26.03
CA LEU A 407 -0.05 26.17 25.75
C LEU A 407 -1.54 26.25 25.42
N ILE A 408 -2.09 25.20 24.82
CA ILE A 408 -3.49 25.10 24.43
C ILE A 408 -4.32 24.57 25.60
N LYS A 409 -5.35 25.32 25.99
CA LYS A 409 -6.33 24.98 27.02
C LYS A 409 -7.71 25.52 26.62
N GLU A 410 -8.79 24.94 27.13
CA GLU A 410 -10.12 25.53 26.98
C GLU A 410 -10.13 26.98 27.50
N GLY A 411 -10.86 27.86 26.82
CA GLY A 411 -10.88 29.30 27.05
C GLY A 411 -9.73 30.09 26.41
N LYS A 412 -8.71 29.43 25.85
CA LYS A 412 -7.61 30.13 25.15
C LYS A 412 -8.04 30.56 23.74
N THR A 413 -7.70 31.79 23.37
CA THR A 413 -7.79 32.24 21.98
C THR A 413 -6.59 31.72 21.20
N ILE A 414 -6.85 31.09 20.06
CA ILE A 414 -5.82 30.70 19.11
C ILE A 414 -6.14 31.27 17.73
N LYS A 415 -5.10 31.41 16.92
CA LYS A 415 -5.23 31.85 15.53
C LYS A 415 -4.52 30.84 14.63
N ILE A 416 -5.19 30.38 13.58
CA ILE A 416 -4.66 29.39 12.64
C ILE A 416 -4.69 29.94 11.23
N GLU A 417 -3.73 29.49 10.42
CA GLU A 417 -3.71 29.69 8.97
C GLU A 417 -3.63 28.31 8.35
N GLY A 418 -4.64 27.89 7.58
CA GLY A 418 -4.70 26.54 7.05
C GLY A 418 -5.75 26.32 5.99
N TRP A 419 -5.92 25.06 5.60
CA TRP A 419 -6.87 24.67 4.57
C TRP A 419 -8.13 24.10 5.18
N LYS A 420 -9.28 24.61 4.73
CA LYS A 420 -10.59 24.08 5.06
C LYS A 420 -10.85 22.78 4.30
N ARG A 421 -11.45 21.79 4.96
CA ARG A 421 -11.92 20.56 4.33
C ARG A 421 -13.19 20.87 3.52
N LYS A 422 -13.26 20.38 2.29
CA LYS A 422 -14.48 20.38 1.47
C LYS A 422 -15.52 19.44 2.07
N GLY A 423 -16.79 19.81 1.99
CA GLY A 423 -17.90 18.88 2.26
C GLY A 423 -18.14 17.98 1.05
N PHE A 424 -18.31 16.69 1.27
CA PHE A 424 -18.61 15.73 0.21
C PHE A 424 -20.05 15.26 0.27
N GLU A 425 -20.66 15.01 -0.90
CA GLU A 425 -22.07 14.66 -1.00
C GLU A 425 -22.41 13.39 -0.21
N GLY A 426 -21.52 12.40 -0.15
CA GLY A 426 -21.74 11.14 0.55
C GLY A 426 -21.57 11.20 2.08
N GLU A 427 -21.08 12.31 2.63
CA GLU A 427 -20.77 12.44 4.05
C GLU A 427 -21.99 12.86 4.90
N ILE A 428 -21.97 12.51 6.18
CA ILE A 428 -22.88 13.03 7.20
C ILE A 428 -22.05 13.69 8.30
N ASN A 429 -22.10 15.03 8.37
CA ASN A 429 -21.47 15.80 9.45
C ASN A 429 -22.47 15.97 10.60
N LYS A 430 -22.38 15.07 11.59
CA LYS A 430 -23.32 15.00 12.72
C LYS A 430 -23.16 16.17 13.69
N LEU A 431 -21.92 16.66 13.87
CA LEU A 431 -21.62 17.74 14.82
C LEU A 431 -21.61 19.14 14.16
N GLY A 432 -21.60 19.18 12.82
CA GLY A 432 -21.64 20.41 12.03
C GLY A 432 -20.33 21.18 12.03
N TYR A 433 -19.20 20.50 12.24
CA TYR A 433 -17.89 21.16 12.31
C TYR A 433 -17.37 21.61 10.95
N SER A 434 -16.73 22.78 10.91
CA SER A 434 -15.83 23.14 9.81
C SER A 434 -14.45 22.60 10.13
N ILE A 435 -13.92 21.70 9.30
CA ILE A 435 -12.68 20.97 9.61
C ILE A 435 -11.50 21.65 8.93
N PHE A 436 -10.43 21.89 9.68
CA PHE A 436 -9.24 22.57 9.22
C PHE A 436 -7.98 21.73 9.42
N ILE A 437 -7.07 21.82 8.46
CA ILE A 437 -5.67 21.44 8.67
C ILE A 437 -4.81 22.72 8.67
N PRO A 438 -4.19 23.08 9.81
CA PRO A 438 -3.37 24.26 9.93
C PRO A 438 -2.00 24.06 9.27
N SER A 439 -1.57 25.06 8.50
CA SER A 439 -0.15 25.25 8.14
C SER A 439 0.60 26.02 9.24
N LYS A 440 -0.12 26.85 9.99
CA LYS A 440 0.39 27.59 11.16
C LYS A 440 -0.65 27.64 12.27
N ILE A 441 -0.19 27.59 13.50
CA ILE A 441 -0.99 27.85 14.71
C ILE A 441 -0.25 28.88 15.55
N THR A 442 -0.96 29.93 15.97
CA THR A 442 -0.44 30.98 16.85
C THR A 442 -1.18 30.92 18.17
N VAL A 443 -0.41 30.76 19.26
CA VAL A 443 -0.90 30.71 20.64
C VAL A 443 -0.07 31.69 21.47
N ASP A 444 -0.70 32.59 22.21
CA ASP A 444 -0.04 33.60 23.05
C ASP A 444 1.06 34.39 22.30
N GLY A 445 0.79 34.79 21.05
CA GLY A 445 1.73 35.51 20.19
C GLY A 445 2.87 34.67 19.59
N THR A 446 2.99 33.40 19.97
CA THR A 446 3.99 32.48 19.42
C THR A 446 3.41 31.66 18.27
N THR A 447 4.01 31.75 17.08
CA THR A 447 3.56 31.01 15.89
C THR A 447 4.36 29.73 15.67
N PHE A 448 3.67 28.61 15.64
CA PHE A 448 4.17 27.28 15.31
C PHE A 448 3.82 26.96 13.85
N LYS A 449 4.81 26.54 13.06
CA LYS A 449 4.62 26.18 11.65
C LYS A 449 4.62 24.67 11.50
N ASP A 450 3.65 24.16 10.76
CA ASP A 450 3.57 22.76 10.38
C ASP A 450 3.97 22.57 8.91
N GLN A 451 4.67 21.48 8.62
CA GLN A 451 4.94 21.06 7.25
C GLN A 451 3.91 20.00 6.88
N VAL A 452 2.67 20.45 6.66
CA VAL A 452 1.59 19.59 6.23
C VAL A 452 1.82 19.20 4.78
N ASN A 453 1.99 17.91 4.54
CA ASN A 453 1.92 17.38 3.19
C ASN A 453 0.51 16.82 2.94
N LEU A 454 -0.36 17.63 2.35
CA LEU A 454 -1.75 17.25 2.01
C LEU A 454 -1.87 15.98 1.14
N THR A 455 -0.77 15.49 0.54
CA THR A 455 -0.74 14.21 -0.20
C THR A 455 -0.30 12.99 0.62
N ARG A 456 0.23 13.19 1.84
CA ARG A 456 0.83 12.11 2.67
C ARG A 456 0.42 12.12 4.15
N SER A 457 -0.32 13.11 4.63
CA SER A 457 -0.73 13.18 6.04
C SER A 457 -2.26 13.13 6.16
N LEU A 458 -2.85 12.35 7.08
CA LEU A 458 -2.29 11.88 8.35
C LEU A 458 -2.06 10.36 8.47
#